data_AF-A0A437NFB6-F1
#
_entry.id   AF-A0A437NFB6-F1
#
_cell.length_a   1.000
_cell.length_b   1.000
_cell.length_c   1.000
_cell.angle_alpha   90.00
_cell.angle_beta   90.00
_cell.angle_gamma   90.00
#
_symmetry.space_group_name_H-M   'P 1'
#
loop_
_entity.id
_entity.type
_entity.pdbx_description
1 polymer ?
#
loop_
_entity_poly.entity_id
_entity_poly.type
_entity_poly.pdbx_seq_one_letter_code
_entity_poly.pdbx_strand_id
1 'polypeptide(L)'
;GQLNANGRVYLVNPNGVTITRTGQVNAAGFVASSLAISDEDFRAGRRQFRGSGASARVANHGTITIGRGGYAALIGGQVTNTGTISVPMGRVG
;
A
#
# COMPACT_ATOMS: atom_id res chain seq x y z
N GLY A 1 10.67 9.31 7.29
CA GLY A 1 10.14 8.57 8.46
C GLY A 1 10.11 7.09 8.14
N GLN A 2 9.83 6.23 9.12
CA GLN A 2 9.89 4.78 8.93
C GLN A 2 8.61 4.10 9.42
N LEU A 3 8.16 3.09 8.67
CA LEU A 3 7.10 2.18 9.08
C LEU A 3 7.68 0.76 9.04
N ASN A 4 7.71 0.09 10.20
CA ASN A 4 8.29 -1.24 10.35
C ASN A 4 7.23 -2.19 10.93
N ALA A 5 7.02 -3.33 10.29
CA ALA A 5 6.12 -4.38 10.76
C ALA A 5 6.69 -5.76 10.44
N ASN A 6 6.55 -6.71 11.35
CA ASN A 6 6.83 -8.13 11.09
C ASN A 6 5.70 -8.80 10.28
N GLY A 7 4.50 -8.23 10.31
CA GLY A 7 3.31 -8.73 9.63
C GLY A 7 2.93 -7.93 8.38
N ARG A 8 1.63 -7.94 8.08
CA ARG A 8 1.04 -7.23 6.94
C ARG A 8 0.44 -5.90 7.42
N VAL A 9 0.63 -4.85 6.64
CA VAL A 9 0.13 -3.50 6.94
C VAL A 9 -0.82 -3.07 5.84
N TYR A 10 -1.99 -2.57 6.24
CA TYR A 10 -2.96 -1.94 5.35
C TYR A 10 -3.14 -0.50 5.80
N LEU A 11 -2.79 0.45 4.94
CA LEU A 11 -2.99 1.87 5.12
C LEU A 11 -4.07 2.35 4.14
N VAL A 12 -5.24 2.69 4.67
CA VAL A 12 -6.38 3.17 3.88
C VAL A 12 -6.63 4.62 4.22
N ASN A 13 -6.50 5.51 3.23
CA ASN A 13 -6.75 6.93 3.39
C ASN A 13 -7.37 7.52 2.11
N PRO A 14 -8.69 7.79 2.08
CA PRO A 14 -9.36 8.40 0.93
C PRO A 14 -8.77 9.73 0.46
N ASN A 15 -8.08 10.46 1.36
CA ASN A 15 -7.41 11.71 1.03
C ASN A 15 -6.07 11.52 0.30
N GLY A 16 -5.61 10.27 0.16
CA GLY A 16 -4.38 9.91 -0.53
C GLY A 16 -3.29 9.41 0.40
N VAL A 17 -2.26 8.82 -0.20
CA VAL A 17 -1.09 8.30 0.51
C VAL A 17 0.16 8.72 -0.23
N THR A 18 1.11 9.35 0.48
CA THR A 18 2.40 9.73 -0.08
C THR A 18 3.53 9.22 0.79
N ILE A 19 4.33 8.30 0.26
CA ILE A 19 5.61 7.91 0.84
C ILE A 19 6.66 8.85 0.27
N THR A 20 7.21 9.71 1.11
CA THR A 20 8.20 10.72 0.69
C THR A 20 9.55 10.08 0.34
N ARG A 21 10.46 10.85 -0.28
CA ARG A 21 11.77 10.35 -0.73
C ARG A 21 12.63 9.73 0.38
N THR A 22 12.48 10.21 1.62
CA THR A 22 13.15 9.67 2.82
C THR A 22 12.26 8.72 3.62
N GLY A 23 11.09 8.37 3.08
CA GLY A 23 10.16 7.40 3.64
C GLY A 23 10.65 5.98 3.41
N GLN A 24 10.60 5.16 4.45
CA GLN A 24 10.92 3.74 4.38
C GLN A 24 9.77 2.92 4.96
N VAL A 25 9.39 1.87 4.24
CA VAL A 25 8.38 0.89 4.65
C VAL A 25 9.03 -0.48 4.62
N ASN A 26 9.06 -1.18 5.75
CA ASN A 26 9.56 -2.54 5.87
C ASN A 26 8.46 -3.43 6.47
N ALA A 27 7.95 -4.40 5.70
CA ALA A 27 6.84 -5.25 6.14
C ALA A 27 6.90 -6.67 5.54
N ALA A 28 6.12 -7.62 6.05
CA ALA A 28 5.89 -8.90 5.35
C ALA A 28 4.83 -8.78 4.24
N GLY A 29 4.03 -7.71 4.28
CA GLY A 29 3.17 -7.30 3.18
C GLY A 29 2.67 -5.87 3.41
N PHE A 30 2.42 -5.12 2.35
CA PHE A 30 2.02 -3.72 2.44
C PHE A 30 0.94 -3.39 1.42
N VAL A 31 -0.14 -2.76 1.86
CA VAL A 31 -1.15 -2.17 0.99
C VAL A 31 -1.33 -0.72 1.38
N ALA A 32 -1.17 0.18 0.42
CA ALA A 32 -1.60 1.57 0.55
C ALA A 32 -2.76 1.82 -0.40
N SER A 33 -3.89 2.29 0.12
CA SER A 33 -5.05 2.57 -0.70
C SER A 33 -5.67 3.94 -0.42
N SER A 34 -6.07 4.64 -1.49
CA SER A 34 -7.00 5.77 -1.43
C SER A 34 -8.45 5.38 -1.73
N LEU A 35 -8.71 4.10 -1.99
CA LEU A 35 -10.06 3.55 -2.08
C LEU A 35 -10.46 3.03 -0.70
N ALA A 36 -11.75 3.10 -0.39
CA ALA A 36 -12.28 2.60 0.88
C ALA A 36 -12.45 1.07 0.84
N ILE A 37 -12.39 0.43 2.00
CA ILE A 37 -12.78 -0.96 2.21
C ILE A 37 -13.77 -0.99 3.37
N SER A 38 -14.81 -1.82 3.28
CA SER A 38 -15.73 -2.00 4.39
C SER A 38 -15.09 -2.84 5.49
N ASP A 39 -15.45 -2.60 6.75
CA ASP A 39 -14.98 -3.43 7.86
C ASP A 39 -15.38 -4.90 7.69
N GLU A 40 -16.56 -5.14 7.13
CA GLU A 40 -17.04 -6.48 6.85
C GLU A 40 -16.13 -7.21 5.86
N ASP A 41 -15.82 -6.58 4.72
CA ASP A 41 -14.91 -7.15 3.71
C ASP A 41 -13.52 -7.37 4.30
N PHE A 42 -13.00 -6.37 5.03
CA PHE A 42 -11.68 -6.46 5.64
C PHE A 42 -11.58 -7.64 6.63
N ARG A 43 -12.56 -7.77 7.54
CA ARG A 43 -12.63 -8.86 8.54
C ARG A 43 -12.87 -10.22 7.89
N ALA A 44 -13.66 -10.28 6.82
CA ALA A 44 -13.91 -11.51 6.07
C ALA A 44 -12.74 -11.93 5.15
N GLY A 45 -11.63 -11.18 5.15
CA GLY A 45 -10.49 -11.47 4.28
C GLY A 45 -10.70 -11.04 2.82
N ARG A 46 -11.84 -10.41 2.49
CA ARG A 46 -12.16 -9.94 1.15
C ARG A 46 -11.44 -8.61 0.91
N ARG A 47 -10.52 -8.56 -0.04
CA ARG A 47 -9.72 -7.36 -0.37
C ARG A 47 -10.39 -6.52 -1.44
N GLN A 48 -11.65 -6.19 -1.22
CA GLN A 48 -12.48 -5.44 -2.16
C GLN A 48 -12.43 -3.94 -1.82
N PHE A 49 -11.53 -3.22 -2.50
CA PHE A 49 -11.42 -1.77 -2.37
C PHE A 49 -12.35 -1.08 -3.37
N ARG A 50 -13.13 -0.11 -2.89
CA ARG A 50 -14.13 0.63 -3.68
C ARG A 50 -13.85 2.13 -3.64
N GLY A 51 -13.80 2.73 -4.82
CA GLY A 51 -13.71 4.18 -4.98
C GLY A 51 -15.08 4.83 -5.09
N SER A 52 -15.16 6.12 -4.76
CA SER A 52 -16.36 6.95 -4.95
C SER A 52 -16.40 7.65 -6.31
N GLY A 53 -15.47 7.35 -7.22
CA GLY A 53 -15.32 8.02 -8.51
C GLY A 53 -14.36 9.22 -8.51
N ALA A 54 -13.89 9.66 -7.33
CA ALA A 54 -12.92 10.74 -7.16
C ALA A 54 -11.80 10.36 -6.17
N SER A 55 -11.31 9.12 -6.23
CA SER A 55 -10.28 8.63 -5.30
C SER A 55 -8.97 9.40 -5.46
N ALA A 56 -8.36 9.80 -4.35
CA ALA A 56 -7.10 10.54 -4.36
C ALA A 56 -5.91 9.70 -4.88
N ARG A 57 -4.75 10.34 -5.00
CA ARG A 57 -3.51 9.71 -5.47
C ARG A 57 -2.84 8.85 -4.39
N VAL A 58 -2.20 7.77 -4.82
CA VAL A 58 -1.20 7.03 -4.05
C VAL A 58 0.18 7.21 -4.72
N ALA A 59 1.15 7.75 -3.99
CA ALA A 59 2.48 8.04 -4.48
C ALA A 59 3.57 7.41 -3.61
N ASN A 60 4.51 6.71 -4.24
CA ASN A 60 5.76 6.29 -3.61
C ASN A 60 6.95 6.99 -4.25
N HIS A 61 7.63 7.81 -3.46
CA HIS A 61 8.92 8.40 -3.80
C HIS A 61 10.07 7.81 -2.97
N GLY A 62 9.75 6.99 -1.96
CA GLY A 62 10.69 6.42 -1.01
C GLY A 62 11.02 4.96 -1.31
N THR A 63 11.26 4.18 -0.25
CA THR A 63 11.59 2.76 -0.36
C THR A 63 10.55 1.90 0.34
N ILE A 64 9.99 0.93 -0.38
CA ILE A 64 9.13 -0.12 0.15
C ILE A 64 9.89 -1.44 0.02
N THR A 65 10.16 -2.09 1.15
CA THR A 65 10.81 -3.40 1.23
C THR A 65 9.84 -4.39 1.85
N ILE A 66 9.52 -5.42 1.08
CA ILE A 66 8.65 -6.49 1.53
C ILE A 66 9.45 -7.78 1.72
N GLY A 67 9.16 -8.50 2.80
CA GLY A 67 9.73 -9.81 3.07
C GLY A 67 9.53 -10.80 1.92
N ARG A 68 10.40 -11.80 1.83
CA ARG A 68 10.39 -12.80 0.76
C ARG A 68 9.03 -13.49 0.65
N GLY A 69 8.49 -13.60 -0.56
CA GLY A 69 7.18 -14.22 -0.81
C GLY A 69 5.98 -13.36 -0.39
N GLY A 70 6.22 -12.14 0.10
CA GLY A 70 5.16 -11.19 0.46
C GLY A 70 4.57 -10.47 -0.75
N TYR A 71 3.81 -9.42 -0.48
CA TYR A 71 3.24 -8.58 -1.53
C TYR A 71 3.18 -7.10 -1.14
N ALA A 72 3.32 -6.24 -2.14
CA ALA A 72 3.03 -4.81 -2.07
C ALA A 72 1.87 -4.48 -3.01
N ALA A 73 0.92 -3.65 -2.58
CA ALA A 73 -0.11 -3.11 -3.46
C ALA A 73 -0.32 -1.60 -3.24
N LEU A 74 -0.34 -0.84 -4.32
CA LEU A 74 -0.65 0.60 -4.30
C LEU A 74 -1.95 0.82 -5.08
N ILE A 75 -3.03 1.21 -4.40
CA ILE A 75 -4.37 1.22 -4.96
C ILE A 75 -4.95 2.63 -4.86
N GLY A 76 -5.07 3.35 -5.97
CA GLY A 76 -5.67 4.69 -5.97
C GLY A 76 -6.28 5.08 -7.29
N GLY A 77 -6.97 6.22 -7.32
CA GLY A 77 -7.48 6.79 -8.58
C GLY A 77 -6.35 7.11 -9.55
N GLN A 78 -5.18 7.48 -9.00
CA GLN A 78 -3.91 7.52 -9.70
C GLN A 78 -2.83 6.91 -8.80
N VAL A 79 -1.95 6.10 -9.40
CA VAL A 79 -0.80 5.51 -8.71
C VAL A 79 0.48 6.03 -9.36
N THR A 80 1.45 6.39 -8.55
CA THR A 80 2.78 6.79 -9.05
C THR A 80 3.87 6.20 -8.18
N ASN A 81 4.83 5.55 -8.81
CA ASN A 81 6.05 5.10 -8.14
C ASN A 81 7.27 5.71 -8.84
N THR A 82 7.95 6.62 -8.17
CA THR A 82 9.28 7.11 -8.58
C THR A 82 10.39 6.66 -7.62
N GLY A 83 10.02 5.93 -6.57
CA GLY A 83 10.94 5.30 -5.63
C GLY A 83 11.16 3.83 -5.95
N THR A 84 11.58 3.07 -4.93
CA THR A 84 11.88 1.64 -5.05
C THR A 84 10.84 0.80 -4.33
N ILE A 85 10.44 -0.29 -4.95
CA ILE A 85 9.62 -1.34 -4.34
C ILE A 85 10.37 -2.67 -4.53
N SER A 86 10.83 -3.27 -3.44
CA SER A 86 11.54 -4.55 -3.43
C SER A 86 10.65 -5.62 -2.80
N VAL A 87 10.33 -6.67 -3.57
CA VAL A 87 9.51 -7.79 -3.11
C VAL A 87 10.13 -9.11 -3.60
N PRO A 88 11.20 -9.60 -2.96
CA PRO A 88 11.90 -10.80 -3.42
C PRO A 88 10.97 -12.01 -3.48
N MET A 89 10.86 -12.67 -4.63
CA MET A 89 9.98 -13.82 -4.85
C MET A 89 8.50 -13.56 -4.50
N GLY A 90 8.05 -12.31 -4.54
CA GLY A 90 6.68 -11.93 -4.24
C GLY A 90 6.02 -11.17 -5.38
N ARG A 91 5.02 -10.35 -5.06
CA ARG A 91 4.22 -9.63 -6.06
C ARG A 91 4.07 -8.15 -5.74
N VAL A 92 4.04 -7.33 -6.80
CA VAL A 92 3.67 -5.92 -6.76
C VAL A 92 2.42 -5.75 -7.60
N GLY A 93 1.42 -5.02 -7.10
CA GLY A 93 0.17 -4.73 -7.79
C GLY A 93 -0.38 -3.34 -7.53
#